data_AF-A0A4Q3CZH3-F1
#
_entry.id   AF-A0A4Q3CZH3-F1
#
_cell.length_a   1.000
_cell.length_b   1.000
_cell.length_c   1.000
_cell.angle_alpha   90.00
_cell.angle_beta   90.00
_cell.angle_gamma   90.00
#
_symmetry.space_group_name_H-M   'P 1'
#
loop_
_entity.id
_entity.type
_entity.pdbx_description
1 polymer ?
#
loop_
_entity_poly.entity_id
_entity_poly.type
_entity_poly.pdbx_seq_one_letter_code
_entity_poly.pdbx_strand_id
1 'polypeptide(L)'
;MGGYKVTFKVIAAAQYEKLNGKREDIIRNSIPVQPNNSTNFELEFSKHEDVTNKIEYQVEGYKIYIYSLIMIVFEKLRAICQQLEQYQEIIPKFHPRPRARDFYDIHLLLNEPELIDIDLNSNDNQELLMRIFEAKKVPIEFMLSVEDSREFHRTSWSAVKDTVSATEPLEPFDFYFDFVLERFDLK
;
A
#
# COMPACT_ATOMS: atom_id res chain seq x y z
N MET A 1 -7.59 -9.96 9.31
CA MET A 1 -6.34 -10.46 8.71
C MET A 1 -5.21 -10.32 9.71
N GLY A 2 -4.31 -11.29 9.76
CA GLY A 2 -3.12 -11.21 10.62
C GLY A 2 -1.97 -10.60 9.83
N GLY A 3 -1.26 -9.66 10.44
CA GLY A 3 0.04 -9.16 10.02
C GLY A 3 0.95 -9.07 11.24
N TYR A 4 2.24 -8.95 11.03
CA TYR A 4 3.19 -8.70 12.11
C TYR A 4 3.76 -7.30 11.96
N LYS A 5 3.80 -6.56 13.07
CA LYS A 5 4.54 -5.31 13.14
C LYS A 5 5.76 -5.54 14.02
N VAL A 6 6.93 -5.21 13.50
CA VAL A 6 8.18 -5.21 14.24
C VAL A 6 8.69 -3.79 14.28
N THR A 7 8.84 -3.25 15.48
CA THR A 7 9.44 -1.94 15.70
C THR A 7 10.76 -2.13 16.43
N PHE A 8 11.83 -1.55 15.89
CA PHE A 8 13.14 -1.57 16.52
C PHE A 8 13.83 -0.22 16.38
N LYS A 9 14.96 -0.07 17.08
CA LYS A 9 15.84 1.09 16.99
C LYS A 9 17.22 0.61 16.56
N VAL A 10 17.95 1.49 15.89
CA VAL A 10 19.32 1.21 15.44
C VAL A 10 20.31 2.09 16.19
N ILE A 11 21.51 1.57 16.44
CA ILE A 11 22.62 2.26 17.10
C ILE A 11 23.91 1.93 16.34
N ALA A 12 24.86 2.87 16.32
CA ALA A 12 26.17 2.60 15.75
C ALA A 12 26.89 1.48 16.52
N ALA A 13 27.46 0.50 15.80
CA ALA A 13 28.11 -0.67 16.40
C ALA A 13 29.19 -0.28 17.42
N ALA A 14 30.07 0.68 17.09
CA ALA A 14 31.11 1.17 17.99
C ALA A 14 30.55 1.78 19.29
N GLN A 15 29.33 2.32 19.27
CA GLN A 15 28.68 2.88 20.45
C GLN A 15 27.99 1.81 21.27
N TYR A 16 27.39 0.80 20.63
CA TYR A 16 26.86 -0.38 21.31
C TYR A 16 27.95 -1.09 22.14
N GLU A 17 29.12 -1.32 21.55
CA GLU A 17 30.27 -1.93 22.25
C GLU A 17 30.70 -1.13 23.48
N LYS A 18 30.78 0.21 23.38
CA LYS A 18 31.13 1.09 24.51
C LYS A 18 30.10 1.05 25.65
N LEU A 19 28.82 0.88 25.30
CA LEU A 19 27.72 0.86 26.27
C LEU A 19 27.57 -0.50 26.96
N ASN A 20 28.25 -1.54 26.47
CA ASN A 20 28.37 -2.86 27.11
C ASN A 20 27.03 -3.43 27.61
N GLY A 21 26.00 -3.39 26.75
CA GLY A 21 24.69 -3.97 27.06
C GLY A 21 23.80 -3.15 28.00
N LYS A 22 24.19 -1.92 28.40
CA LYS A 22 23.33 -1.01 29.18
C LYS A 22 22.13 -0.54 28.34
N ARG A 23 21.03 -1.29 28.41
CA ARG A 23 19.85 -1.12 27.55
C ARG A 23 19.30 0.31 27.50
N GLU A 24 19.16 0.97 28.65
CA GLU A 24 18.63 2.34 28.70
C GLU A 24 19.52 3.33 27.96
N ASP A 25 20.84 3.20 28.13
CA ASP A 25 21.81 4.04 27.43
C ASP A 25 21.82 3.73 25.92
N ILE A 26 21.67 2.47 25.52
CA ILE A 26 21.56 2.07 24.11
C ILE A 26 20.33 2.71 23.44
N ILE A 27 19.18 2.72 24.13
CA ILE A 27 17.94 3.32 23.62
C ILE A 27 18.09 4.84 23.49
N ARG A 28 18.73 5.51 24.46
CA ARG A 28 18.97 6.96 24.43
C ARG A 28 19.92 7.38 23.31
N ASN A 29 20.85 6.51 22.93
CA ASN A 29 21.83 6.75 21.87
C ASN A 29 21.41 6.15 20.51
N SER A 30 20.13 5.81 20.34
CA SER A 30 19.62 5.33 19.06
C SER A 30 19.62 6.43 18.00
N ILE A 31 19.90 6.05 16.75
CA ILE A 31 20.03 6.97 15.62
C ILE A 31 18.63 7.35 15.11
N PRO A 32 18.36 8.63 14.79
CA PRO A 32 17.15 9.03 14.08
C PRO A 32 17.10 8.41 12.68
N VAL A 33 16.00 7.75 12.35
CA VAL A 33 15.81 7.01 11.07
C VAL A 33 14.62 7.52 10.25
N GLN A 34 13.93 8.55 10.73
CA GLN A 34 12.76 9.15 10.07
C GLN A 34 12.94 10.67 9.94
N PRO A 35 12.31 11.32 8.94
CA PRO A 35 12.39 12.78 8.76
C PRO A 35 11.96 13.61 9.96
N ASN A 36 11.06 13.08 10.82
CA ASN A 36 10.61 13.73 12.06
C ASN A 36 11.55 13.50 13.25
N ASN A 37 12.79 13.05 13.02
CA ASN A 37 13.78 12.65 14.03
C ASN A 37 13.35 11.46 14.92
N SER A 38 12.33 10.69 14.53
CA SER A 38 11.99 9.46 15.24
C SER A 38 13.13 8.43 15.11
N THR A 39 13.42 7.75 16.22
CA THR A 39 14.38 6.64 16.30
C THR A 39 13.74 5.28 16.06
N ASN A 40 12.41 5.25 15.86
CA ASN A 40 11.67 4.03 15.59
C ASN A 40 11.73 3.68 14.11
N PHE A 41 12.28 2.51 13.82
CA PHE A 41 12.19 1.85 12.53
C PHE A 41 11.06 0.81 12.60
N GLU A 42 10.15 0.82 11.65
CA GLU A 42 8.97 -0.05 11.64
C GLU A 42 8.97 -0.93 10.39
N LEU A 43 8.76 -2.23 10.59
CA LEU A 43 8.53 -3.21 9.55
C LEU A 43 7.13 -3.79 9.73
N GLU A 44 6.34 -3.78 8.66
CA GLU A 44 5.03 -4.43 8.62
C GLU A 44 5.09 -5.60 7.64
N PHE A 45 4.68 -6.78 8.14
CA PHE A 45 4.62 -8.01 7.39
C PHE A 45 3.17 -8.40 7.18
N SER A 46 2.76 -8.42 5.93
CA SER A 46 1.47 -8.95 5.54
C SER A 46 1.54 -10.45 5.28
N LYS A 47 0.47 -11.16 5.61
CA LYS A 47 0.32 -12.58 5.26
C LYS A 47 -0.45 -12.73 3.95
N HIS A 48 -0.19 -13.83 3.25
CA HIS A 48 -0.93 -14.28 2.06
C HIS A 48 -0.91 -13.25 0.93
N GLU A 49 0.24 -13.08 0.30
CA GLU A 49 0.44 -12.17 -0.82
C GLU A 49 0.94 -12.94 -2.03
N ASP A 50 0.47 -12.56 -3.22
CA ASP A 50 1.10 -12.98 -4.45
C ASP A 50 2.41 -12.20 -4.61
N VAL A 51 3.53 -12.92 -4.68
CA VAL A 51 4.88 -12.37 -4.86
C VAL A 51 5.55 -12.89 -6.13
N THR A 52 4.76 -13.43 -7.06
CA THR A 52 5.23 -14.12 -8.27
C THR A 52 5.94 -13.15 -9.21
N ASN A 53 5.43 -11.93 -9.35
CA ASN A 53 5.93 -10.91 -10.28
C ASN A 53 6.80 -9.83 -9.60
N LYS A 54 7.47 -10.18 -8.50
CA LYS A 54 8.40 -9.26 -7.82
C LYS A 54 9.60 -8.95 -8.71
N ILE A 55 10.08 -7.72 -8.65
CA ILE A 55 11.24 -7.23 -9.38
C ILE A 55 12.46 -7.27 -8.45
N GLU A 56 13.59 -7.72 -8.99
CA GLU A 56 14.88 -7.62 -8.32
C GLU A 56 15.45 -6.20 -8.47
N TYR A 57 15.87 -5.62 -7.36
CA TYR A 57 16.52 -4.31 -7.33
C TYR A 57 17.80 -4.38 -6.48
N GLN A 58 18.83 -3.63 -6.89
CA GLN A 58 20.13 -3.59 -6.21
C GLN A 58 20.27 -2.26 -5.48
N VAL A 59 20.40 -2.32 -4.15
CA VAL A 59 20.65 -1.15 -3.30
C VAL A 59 21.96 -1.37 -2.57
N GLU A 60 22.99 -0.57 -2.88
CA GLU A 60 24.29 -0.62 -2.19
C GLU A 60 24.92 -2.03 -2.14
N GLY A 61 24.75 -2.82 -3.21
CA GLY A 61 25.24 -4.19 -3.31
C GLY A 61 24.35 -5.25 -2.65
N TYR A 62 23.21 -4.84 -2.07
CA TYR A 62 22.19 -5.75 -1.55
C TYR A 62 21.09 -5.97 -2.59
N LYS A 63 20.80 -7.25 -2.81
CA LYS A 63 19.67 -7.70 -3.61
C LYS A 63 18.39 -7.61 -2.78
N ILE A 64 17.49 -6.71 -3.16
CA ILE A 64 16.14 -6.61 -2.60
C ILE A 64 15.11 -6.99 -3.66
N TYR A 65 13.95 -7.46 -3.23
CA TYR A 65 12.81 -7.69 -4.12
C TYR A 65 11.70 -6.72 -3.79
N ILE A 66 11.17 -6.04 -4.81
CA ILE A 66 10.09 -5.08 -4.69
C ILE A 66 8.90 -5.51 -5.54
N TYR A 67 7.72 -5.01 -5.20
CA TYR A 67 6.54 -5.17 -6.04
C TYR A 67 6.77 -4.44 -7.36
N SER A 68 6.35 -5.04 -8.47
CA SER A 68 6.20 -4.28 -9.72
C SER A 68 5.08 -3.25 -9.57
N LEU A 69 5.13 -2.15 -10.33
CA LEU A 69 4.13 -1.09 -10.23
C LEU A 69 2.71 -1.62 -10.54
N ILE A 70 2.57 -2.57 -11.47
CA ILE A 70 1.28 -3.23 -11.74
C ILE A 70 0.75 -4.01 -10.52
N MET A 71 1.62 -4.71 -9.80
CA MET A 71 1.19 -5.38 -8.56
C MET A 71 0.75 -4.38 -7.49
N ILE A 72 1.43 -3.22 -7.39
CA ILE A 72 1.02 -2.15 -6.46
C ILE A 72 -0.39 -1.65 -6.81
N VAL A 73 -0.66 -1.40 -8.09
CA VAL A 73 -2.00 -0.97 -8.57
C VAL A 73 -3.06 -2.03 -8.21
N PHE A 74 -2.80 -3.30 -8.50
CA PHE A 74 -3.76 -4.38 -8.22
C PHE A 74 -3.97 -4.62 -6.72
N GLU A 75 -2.93 -4.53 -5.90
CA GLU A 75 -3.06 -4.60 -4.45
C GLU A 75 -3.91 -3.45 -3.89
N LYS A 76 -3.79 -2.25 -4.46
CA LYS A 76 -4.62 -1.09 -4.09
C LYS A 76 -6.06 -1.29 -4.48
N LEU A 77 -6.33 -1.70 -5.73
CA LEU A 77 -7.68 -1.98 -6.21
C LEU A 77 -8.35 -3.08 -5.36
N ARG A 78 -7.62 -4.16 -5.08
CA ARG A 78 -8.07 -5.21 -4.19
C ARG A 78 -8.33 -4.69 -2.77
N ALA A 79 -7.47 -3.81 -2.25
CA ALA A 79 -7.65 -3.22 -0.93
C ALA A 79 -8.89 -2.33 -0.84
N ILE A 80 -9.24 -1.62 -1.93
CA ILE A 80 -10.51 -0.87 -2.08
C ILE A 80 -11.69 -1.84 -2.01
N CYS A 81 -11.70 -2.89 -2.86
CA CYS A 81 -12.76 -3.90 -2.88
C CYS A 81 -12.94 -4.60 -1.53
N GLN A 82 -11.84 -4.82 -0.80
CA GLN A 82 -11.87 -5.42 0.54
C GLN A 82 -12.63 -4.57 1.58
N GLN A 83 -12.85 -3.29 1.33
CA GLN A 83 -13.58 -2.42 2.26
C GLN A 83 -15.10 -2.48 2.11
N LEU A 84 -15.62 -3.19 1.11
CA LEU A 84 -17.06 -3.38 0.98
C LEU A 84 -17.62 -4.13 2.18
N GLU A 85 -18.81 -3.76 2.63
CA GLU A 85 -19.46 -4.37 3.81
C GLU A 85 -19.60 -5.89 3.67
N GLN A 86 -19.91 -6.36 2.45
CA GLN A 86 -20.04 -7.78 2.09
C GLN A 86 -18.77 -8.58 2.38
N TYR A 87 -17.58 -7.96 2.40
CA TYR A 87 -16.35 -8.67 2.75
C TYR A 87 -16.35 -9.19 4.19
N GLN A 88 -17.15 -8.60 5.09
CA GLN A 88 -17.31 -9.10 6.46
C GLN A 88 -18.00 -10.47 6.51
N GLU A 89 -18.77 -10.85 5.49
CA GLU A 89 -19.34 -12.20 5.37
C GLU A 89 -18.25 -13.26 5.17
N ILE A 90 -17.14 -12.88 4.52
CA ILE A 90 -15.98 -13.73 4.26
C ILE A 90 -15.02 -13.72 5.47
N ILE A 91 -14.75 -12.53 6.01
CA ILE A 91 -13.87 -12.34 7.17
C ILE A 91 -14.61 -11.55 8.28
N PRO A 92 -15.31 -12.22 9.20
CA PRO A 92 -16.17 -11.56 10.20
C PRO A 92 -15.48 -10.56 11.13
N LYS A 93 -14.17 -10.69 11.35
CA LYS A 93 -13.38 -9.78 12.19
C LYS A 93 -12.79 -8.58 11.42
N PHE A 94 -13.12 -8.46 10.14
CA PHE A 94 -12.66 -7.35 9.34
C PHE A 94 -13.50 -6.10 9.63
N HIS A 95 -12.84 -4.96 9.72
CA HIS A 95 -13.49 -3.67 9.89
C HIS A 95 -13.09 -2.78 8.71
N PRO A 96 -14.04 -2.39 7.84
CA PRO A 96 -13.79 -1.47 6.75
C PRO A 96 -13.12 -0.18 7.22
N ARG A 97 -12.17 0.31 6.42
CA ARG A 97 -11.54 1.61 6.60
C ARG A 97 -11.53 2.37 5.27
N PRO A 98 -11.83 3.68 5.27
CA PRO A 98 -11.76 4.51 4.07
C PRO A 98 -10.37 4.47 3.42
N ARG A 99 -10.31 4.36 2.08
CA ARG A 99 -9.09 4.18 1.29
C ARG A 99 -8.88 5.29 0.25
N ALA A 100 -9.23 6.54 0.55
CA ALA A 100 -9.12 7.64 -0.42
C ALA A 100 -7.72 7.75 -1.08
N ARG A 101 -6.64 7.48 -0.32
CA ARG A 101 -5.27 7.47 -0.84
C ARG A 101 -5.05 6.41 -1.94
N ASP A 102 -5.68 5.26 -1.84
CA ASP A 102 -5.49 4.19 -2.83
C ASP A 102 -6.02 4.63 -4.21
N PHE A 103 -7.08 5.43 -4.29
CA PHE A 103 -7.57 6.02 -5.55
C PHE A 103 -6.58 7.02 -6.16
N TYR A 104 -6.05 7.92 -5.32
CA TYR A 104 -5.01 8.87 -5.73
C TYR A 104 -3.75 8.15 -6.25
N ASP A 105 -3.27 7.16 -5.51
CA ASP A 105 -2.05 6.42 -5.88
C ASP A 105 -2.26 5.60 -7.17
N ILE A 106 -3.43 5.01 -7.39
CA ILE A 106 -3.75 4.33 -8.67
C ILE A 106 -3.70 5.31 -9.83
N HIS A 107 -4.30 6.50 -9.68
CA HIS A 107 -4.23 7.54 -10.71
C HIS A 107 -2.79 7.96 -10.98
N LEU A 108 -2.02 8.27 -9.94
CA LEU A 108 -0.61 8.67 -10.07
C LEU A 108 0.21 7.60 -10.81
N LEU A 109 0.00 6.32 -10.49
CA LEU A 109 0.74 5.24 -11.12
C LEU A 109 0.32 5.01 -12.58
N LEU A 110 -0.98 5.06 -12.88
CA LEU A 110 -1.48 4.72 -14.22
C LEU A 110 -1.49 5.90 -15.20
N ASN A 111 -1.45 7.14 -14.71
CA ASN A 111 -1.49 8.35 -15.53
C ASN A 111 -0.10 8.92 -15.84
N GLU A 112 0.97 8.23 -15.42
CA GLU A 112 2.36 8.57 -15.71
C GLU A 112 2.95 7.51 -16.67
N PRO A 113 2.89 7.71 -17.99
CA PRO A 113 3.33 6.72 -18.98
C PRO A 113 4.81 6.37 -18.87
N GLU A 114 5.62 7.28 -18.31
CA GLU A 114 7.04 7.04 -18.02
C GLU A 114 7.24 6.05 -16.87
N LEU A 115 6.28 5.96 -15.95
CA LEU A 115 6.31 5.00 -14.85
C LEU A 115 5.89 3.63 -15.33
N ILE A 116 4.79 3.55 -16.09
CA ILE A 116 4.28 2.27 -16.53
C ILE A 116 3.40 2.32 -17.79
N ASP A 117 3.65 1.38 -18.69
CA ASP A 117 2.78 1.06 -19.83
C ASP A 117 2.09 -0.29 -19.57
N ILE A 118 0.79 -0.26 -19.26
CA ILE A 118 0.00 -1.44 -18.92
C ILE A 118 -1.19 -1.59 -19.86
N ASP A 119 -1.24 -2.75 -20.50
CA ASP A 119 -2.47 -3.34 -20.99
C ASP A 119 -3.16 -4.14 -19.87
N LEU A 120 -4.19 -3.55 -19.25
CA LEU A 120 -5.00 -4.19 -18.21
C LEU A 120 -5.77 -5.41 -18.74
N ASN A 121 -5.99 -5.48 -20.05
CA ASN A 121 -6.77 -6.53 -20.69
C ASN A 121 -5.89 -7.71 -21.17
N SER A 122 -4.58 -7.61 -21.01
CA SER A 122 -3.69 -8.74 -21.30
C SER A 122 -3.97 -9.91 -20.34
N ASN A 123 -3.90 -11.13 -20.87
CA ASN A 123 -4.16 -12.35 -20.10
C ASN A 123 -3.29 -12.44 -18.84
N ASP A 124 -2.01 -12.07 -18.95
CA ASP A 124 -1.06 -12.12 -17.83
C ASP A 124 -1.47 -11.18 -16.68
N ASN A 125 -1.97 -9.98 -17.02
CA ASN A 125 -2.41 -9.01 -16.02
C ASN A 125 -3.76 -9.39 -15.41
N GLN A 126 -4.68 -9.96 -16.21
CA GLN A 126 -5.93 -10.51 -15.69
C GLN A 126 -5.66 -11.67 -14.72
N GLU A 127 -4.73 -12.56 -15.05
CA GLU A 127 -4.34 -13.65 -14.16
C GLU A 127 -3.68 -13.13 -12.87
N LEU A 128 -2.78 -12.16 -12.99
CA LEU A 128 -2.13 -11.53 -11.83
C LEU A 128 -3.16 -10.87 -10.91
N LEU A 129 -4.13 -10.14 -11.47
CA LEU A 129 -5.20 -9.51 -10.71
C LEU A 129 -6.01 -10.56 -9.92
N MET A 130 -6.41 -11.65 -10.58
CA MET A 130 -7.15 -12.73 -9.94
C MET A 130 -6.37 -13.35 -8.78
N ARG A 131 -5.07 -13.65 -8.98
CA ARG A 131 -4.24 -14.24 -7.91
C ARG A 131 -4.05 -13.30 -6.72
N ILE A 132 -3.87 -11.99 -6.97
CA ILE A 132 -3.79 -10.97 -5.91
C ILE A 132 -5.09 -10.91 -5.09
N PHE A 133 -6.25 -10.95 -5.77
CA PHE A 133 -7.56 -11.00 -5.12
C PHE A 133 -7.75 -12.27 -4.29
N GLU A 134 -7.45 -13.42 -4.87
CA GLU A 134 -7.57 -14.73 -4.24
C GLU A 134 -6.67 -14.86 -3.00
N ALA A 135 -5.44 -14.33 -3.04
CA ALA A 135 -4.50 -14.36 -1.91
C ALA A 135 -5.10 -13.75 -0.64
N LYS A 136 -6.01 -12.78 -0.80
CA LYS A 136 -6.72 -12.12 0.31
C LYS A 136 -8.18 -12.57 0.44
N LYS A 137 -8.63 -13.56 -0.32
CA LYS A 137 -10.01 -14.06 -0.36
C LYS A 137 -11.02 -12.97 -0.72
N VAL A 138 -10.63 -12.02 -1.56
CA VAL A 138 -11.53 -10.98 -2.08
C VAL A 138 -12.10 -11.51 -3.40
N PRO A 139 -13.42 -11.73 -3.54
CA PRO A 139 -14.01 -12.11 -4.81
C PRO A 139 -13.79 -11.02 -5.86
N ILE A 140 -13.51 -11.40 -7.11
CA ILE A 140 -13.24 -10.42 -8.18
C ILE A 140 -14.49 -9.60 -8.51
N GLU A 141 -15.67 -10.18 -8.30
CA GLU A 141 -16.98 -9.57 -8.52
C GLU A 141 -17.21 -8.33 -7.64
N PHE A 142 -16.46 -8.19 -6.54
CA PHE A 142 -16.52 -7.01 -5.68
C PHE A 142 -16.10 -5.74 -6.41
N MET A 143 -15.33 -5.85 -7.49
CA MET A 143 -15.01 -4.71 -8.35
C MET A 143 -16.28 -4.00 -8.87
N LEU A 144 -17.35 -4.74 -9.13
CA LEU A 144 -18.62 -4.21 -9.63
C LEU A 144 -19.42 -3.40 -8.58
N SER A 145 -19.02 -3.47 -7.31
CA SER A 145 -19.68 -2.74 -6.21
C SER A 145 -18.81 -1.60 -5.66
N VAL A 146 -17.68 -1.29 -6.31
CA VAL A 146 -16.80 -0.19 -5.87
C VAL A 146 -17.54 1.14 -5.90
N GLU A 147 -18.42 1.39 -6.89
CA GLU A 147 -19.17 2.64 -6.99
C GLU A 147 -19.97 2.97 -5.71
N ASP A 148 -20.58 1.96 -5.09
CA ASP A 148 -21.38 2.10 -3.86
C ASP A 148 -20.57 2.60 -2.66
N SER A 149 -19.24 2.50 -2.71
CA SER A 149 -18.33 2.86 -1.61
C SER A 149 -17.79 4.30 -1.68
N ARG A 150 -18.24 5.11 -2.65
CA ARG A 150 -17.72 6.46 -2.88
C ARG A 150 -17.70 7.33 -1.63
N GLU A 151 -18.86 7.52 -1.00
CA GLU A 151 -18.98 8.38 0.18
C GLU A 151 -18.16 7.85 1.35
N PHE A 152 -18.13 6.53 1.52
CA PHE A 152 -17.33 5.89 2.56
C PHE A 152 -15.85 6.23 2.39
N HIS A 153 -15.31 6.11 1.18
CA HIS A 153 -13.91 6.43 0.89
C HIS A 153 -13.62 7.93 0.98
N ARG A 154 -14.53 8.80 0.53
CA ARG A 154 -14.38 10.26 0.58
C ARG A 154 -14.06 10.77 1.98
N THR A 155 -14.55 10.10 3.03
CA THR A 155 -14.33 10.51 4.43
C THR A 155 -12.86 10.62 4.84
N SER A 156 -11.92 9.93 4.17
CA SER A 156 -10.48 10.07 4.45
C SER A 156 -9.72 10.96 3.47
N TRP A 157 -10.41 11.71 2.61
CA TRP A 157 -9.76 12.56 1.61
C TRP A 157 -8.93 13.70 2.22
N SER A 158 -9.39 14.31 3.32
CA SER A 158 -8.65 15.37 4.02
C SER A 158 -7.23 14.93 4.39
N ALA A 159 -7.08 13.71 4.90
CA ALA A 159 -5.79 13.14 5.28
C ALA A 159 -4.85 12.94 4.08
N VAL A 160 -5.38 12.76 2.86
CA VAL A 160 -4.55 12.71 1.65
C VAL A 160 -4.01 14.10 1.35
N LYS A 161 -4.89 15.10 1.32
CA LYS A 161 -4.52 16.51 1.07
C LYS A 161 -3.42 17.01 2.00
N ASP A 162 -3.47 16.63 3.27
CA ASP A 162 -2.50 17.06 4.28
C ASP A 162 -1.10 16.42 4.09
N THR A 163 -0.99 15.38 3.27
CA THR A 163 0.24 14.59 3.10
C THR A 163 0.86 14.67 1.70
N VAL A 164 0.07 15.00 0.69
CA VAL A 164 0.60 15.21 -0.67
C VAL A 164 1.34 16.55 -0.71
N SER A 165 2.43 16.60 -1.46
CA SER A 165 3.24 17.81 -1.58
C SER A 165 2.41 18.98 -2.08
N ALA A 166 2.51 20.14 -1.43
CA ALA A 166 1.78 21.36 -1.83
C ALA A 166 2.16 21.89 -3.22
N THR A 167 3.17 21.30 -3.86
CA THR A 167 3.68 21.67 -5.19
C THR A 167 2.94 21.02 -6.34
N GLU A 168 2.11 20.00 -6.10
CA GLU A 168 1.31 19.35 -7.14
C GLU A 168 -0.14 19.83 -7.06
N PRO A 169 -0.76 20.23 -8.20
CA PRO A 169 -2.17 20.54 -8.21
C PRO A 169 -2.97 19.27 -7.90
N LEU A 170 -3.72 19.32 -6.80
CA LEU A 170 -4.53 18.20 -6.34
C LEU A 170 -5.99 18.39 -6.76
N GLU A 171 -6.55 17.39 -7.43
CA GLU A 171 -7.95 17.39 -7.84
C GLU A 171 -8.89 17.00 -6.69
N PRO A 172 -10.21 17.22 -6.81
CA PRO A 172 -11.18 16.69 -5.86
C PRO A 172 -11.17 15.15 -5.80
N PHE A 173 -11.59 14.56 -4.68
CA PHE A 173 -11.65 13.09 -4.54
C PHE A 173 -12.41 12.40 -5.69
N ASP A 174 -13.52 12.99 -6.12
CA ASP A 174 -14.39 12.40 -7.14
C ASP A 174 -13.67 12.23 -8.48
N PHE A 175 -12.74 13.12 -8.82
CA PHE A 175 -11.89 12.99 -10.02
C PHE A 175 -11.08 11.69 -9.97
N TYR A 176 -10.40 11.42 -8.86
CA TYR A 176 -9.61 10.19 -8.69
C TYR A 176 -10.48 8.94 -8.61
N PHE A 177 -11.66 9.06 -7.99
CA PHE A 177 -12.60 7.96 -7.91
C PHE A 177 -13.16 7.57 -9.29
N ASP A 178 -13.61 8.56 -10.05
CA ASP A 178 -14.15 8.36 -11.39
C ASP A 178 -13.10 7.81 -12.34
N PHE A 179 -11.84 8.27 -12.23
CA PHE A 179 -10.72 7.70 -12.97
C PHE A 179 -10.57 6.20 -12.72
N VAL A 180 -10.62 5.75 -11.47
CA VAL A 180 -10.49 4.31 -11.15
C VAL A 180 -11.67 3.52 -11.73
N LEU A 181 -12.90 4.03 -11.62
CA LEU A 181 -14.05 3.34 -12.20
C LEU A 181 -13.93 3.20 -13.72
N GLU A 182 -13.52 4.26 -14.40
CA GLU A 182 -13.36 4.27 -15.86
C GLU A 182 -12.20 3.39 -16.31
N ARG A 183 -11.06 3.46 -15.60
CA ARG A 183 -9.85 2.73 -16.00
C ARG A 183 -10.00 1.22 -15.92
N PHE A 184 -10.89 0.73 -15.04
CA PHE A 184 -11.15 -0.69 -14.81
C PHE A 184 -12.54 -1.14 -15.31
N ASP A 185 -13.24 -0.31 -16.11
CA ASP A 185 -14.56 -0.61 -16.66
C ASP A 185 -15.60 -1.05 -15.58
N LEU A 186 -15.66 -0.31 -14.47
CA LEU A 186 -16.51 -0.61 -13.30
C LEU A 186 -17.84 0.15 -13.29
N LYS A 187 -18.28 0.63 -14.45
CA LYS A 187 -19.56 1.34 -14.65
C LYS A 187 -20.58 0.45 -15.37
#